data_AF-A0A497A2F2-F1
#
_entry.id   AF-A0A497A2F2-F1
#
_cell.length_a   1.000
_cell.length_b   1.000
_cell.length_c   1.000
_cell.angle_alpha   90.00
_cell.angle_beta   90.00
_cell.angle_gamma   90.00
#
_symmetry.space_group_name_H-M   'P 1'
#
loop_
_entity.id
_entity.type
_entity.pdbx_description
1 polymer ?
#
loop_
_entity_poly.entity_id
_entity_poly.type
_entity_poly.pdbx_seq_one_letter_code
_entity_poly.pdbx_strand_id
1 'polypeptide(L)'
;MLDALAPLLPELGPGSGPTDPARLWEALALWPVARAKSGPVALVLDDIQWTDDDTWAALPTLLDRWSRAPIALIGIVHPTEIPFPATDLARYLARTGRMVVVPLAGLPPGDVAELLAWLTGEHSADVSRFADRLHAATGGNPLFLLETLRTLVEPKFCPQPADWRALCARHDVSFPTDLDQAVAQRLARWGPAAVRLAELLAVAVHPCSRTLLAQVGPFDPPALMTALSTLTAGGLVEERDGEYVFAHDALRSAVYRAISPDRRRALHRRVADALVEDPTAASGPLAVDLVGHYLEAGAHAQAQVWARRAADYASRVGAPAVAARAADIALNPQAEPPCV
;
A
#
# COMPACT_ATOMS: atom_id res chain seq x y z
N MET A 1 20.96 20.62 -6.52
CA MET A 1 20.90 19.17 -6.86
C MET A 1 20.31 18.38 -5.72
N LEU A 2 20.82 18.51 -4.49
CA LEU A 2 20.23 17.87 -3.30
C LEU A 2 18.79 18.34 -3.04
N ASP A 3 18.53 19.64 -3.17
CA ASP A 3 17.20 20.22 -2.96
C ASP A 3 16.12 19.64 -3.89
N ALA A 4 16.51 19.15 -5.07
CA ALA A 4 15.59 18.52 -6.02
C ALA A 4 15.23 17.08 -5.63
N LEU A 5 16.00 16.43 -4.76
CA LEU A 5 15.72 15.09 -4.24
C LEU A 5 14.94 15.12 -2.93
N ALA A 6 14.84 16.28 -2.28
CA ALA A 6 14.13 16.43 -1.02
C ALA A 6 12.67 15.92 -1.02
N PRO A 7 11.90 15.96 -2.14
CA PRO A 7 10.58 15.32 -2.19
C PRO A 7 10.63 13.79 -2.03
N LEU A 8 11.73 13.13 -2.42
CA LEU A 8 11.91 11.68 -2.34
C LEU A 8 12.72 11.27 -1.09
N LEU A 9 13.62 12.13 -0.63
CA LEU A 9 14.53 11.90 0.48
C LEU A 9 14.50 13.13 1.41
N PRO A 10 13.48 13.26 2.26
CA PRO A 10 13.28 14.43 3.14
C PRO A 10 14.49 14.72 4.04
N GLU A 11 15.27 13.70 4.38
CA GLU A 11 16.50 13.78 5.16
C GLU A 11 17.65 14.55 4.48
N LEU A 12 17.56 14.80 3.17
CA LEU A 12 18.59 15.55 2.43
C LEU A 12 18.44 17.08 2.55
N GLY A 13 17.35 17.56 3.15
CA GLY A 13 17.13 18.98 3.43
C GLY A 13 15.66 19.40 3.29
N PRO A 14 15.29 20.59 3.78
CA PRO A 14 13.93 21.10 3.62
C PRO A 14 13.61 21.25 2.13
N GLY A 15 12.61 20.51 1.64
CA GLY A 15 12.23 20.51 0.24
C GLY A 15 11.90 21.90 -0.28
N SER A 16 12.59 22.30 -1.35
CA SER A 16 12.42 23.62 -1.95
C SER A 16 11.25 23.62 -2.93
N GLY A 17 10.01 23.77 -2.43
CA GLY A 17 8.82 24.02 -3.25
C GLY A 17 8.54 23.00 -4.38
N PRO A 18 7.72 23.34 -5.38
CA PRO A 18 7.46 22.47 -6.52
C PRO A 18 8.77 22.23 -7.28
N THR A 19 9.23 20.98 -7.33
CA THR A 19 10.45 20.61 -8.06
C THR A 19 10.12 20.40 -9.53
N ASP A 20 10.85 21.09 -10.40
CA ASP A 20 10.82 20.82 -11.85
C ASP A 20 11.17 19.34 -12.08
N PRO A 21 10.28 18.54 -12.70
CA PRO A 21 10.50 17.12 -12.95
C PRO A 21 11.81 16.85 -13.70
N ALA A 22 12.23 17.75 -14.60
CA ALA A 22 13.50 17.61 -15.29
C ALA A 22 14.69 17.70 -14.31
N ARG A 23 14.61 18.57 -13.31
CA ARG A 23 15.62 18.69 -12.25
C ARG A 23 15.62 17.49 -11.31
N LEU A 24 14.45 16.92 -11.00
CA LEU A 24 14.35 15.70 -10.22
C LEU A 24 15.06 14.54 -10.94
N TRP A 25 14.75 14.35 -12.22
CA TRP A 25 15.38 13.31 -13.05
C TRP A 25 16.89 13.49 -13.18
N GLU A 26 17.34 14.72 -13.40
CA GLU A 26 18.77 15.02 -13.45
C GLU A 26 19.45 14.73 -12.10
N ALA A 27 18.81 15.08 -10.99
CA ALA A 27 19.33 14.78 -9.65
C ALA A 27 19.39 13.28 -9.37
N LEU A 28 18.35 12.51 -9.72
CA LEU A 28 18.35 11.04 -9.62
C LEU A 28 19.45 10.41 -10.49
N ALA A 29 19.72 10.96 -11.67
CA ALA A 29 20.77 10.47 -12.55
C ALA A 29 22.19 10.75 -12.02
N LEU A 30 22.42 11.89 -11.37
CA LEU A 30 23.76 12.37 -11.00
C LEU A 30 24.15 12.15 -9.54
N TRP A 31 23.20 12.25 -8.63
CA TRP A 31 23.48 12.18 -7.20
C TRP A 31 24.03 10.83 -6.75
N PRO A 32 23.46 9.67 -7.15
CA PRO A 32 24.02 8.37 -6.80
C PRO A 32 25.48 8.22 -7.28
N VAL A 33 25.78 8.72 -8.49
CA VAL A 33 27.12 8.69 -9.08
C VAL A 33 28.09 9.58 -8.31
N ALA A 34 27.65 10.77 -7.89
CA ALA A 34 28.44 11.65 -7.04
C ALA A 34 28.73 11.01 -5.68
N ARG A 35 27.72 10.36 -5.06
CA ARG A 35 27.85 9.68 -3.77
C ARG A 35 28.75 8.45 -3.87
N ALA A 36 28.70 7.74 -4.99
CA ALA A 36 29.52 6.57 -5.27
C ALA A 36 31.04 6.86 -5.26
N LYS A 37 31.45 8.13 -5.36
CA LYS A 37 32.86 8.54 -5.19
C LYS A 37 33.39 8.35 -3.76
N SER A 38 32.51 8.33 -2.77
CA SER A 38 32.88 8.15 -1.36
C SER A 38 32.72 6.70 -0.87
N GLY A 39 32.19 5.80 -1.70
CA GLY A 39 31.95 4.40 -1.36
C GLY A 39 30.78 3.81 -2.16
N PRO A 40 30.57 2.48 -2.13
CA PRO A 40 29.45 1.85 -2.82
C PRO A 40 28.09 2.40 -2.35
N VAL A 41 27.13 2.50 -3.27
CA VAL A 41 25.77 3.00 -3.01
C VAL A 41 24.75 1.92 -3.35
N ALA A 42 23.85 1.63 -2.42
CA ALA A 42 22.65 0.84 -2.69
C ALA A 42 21.45 1.79 -2.79
N LEU A 43 20.71 1.69 -3.89
CA LEU A 43 19.41 2.33 -4.08
C LEU A 43 18.35 1.25 -3.91
N VAL A 44 17.42 1.44 -2.98
CA VAL A 44 16.33 0.49 -2.72
C VAL A 44 15.03 1.13 -3.21
N LEU A 45 14.36 0.45 -4.13
CA LEU A 45 13.02 0.80 -4.58
C LEU A 45 12.07 -0.26 -4.03
N ASP A 46 11.32 0.13 -3.00
CA ASP A 46 10.27 -0.71 -2.45
C ASP A 46 9.04 -0.64 -3.35
N ASP A 47 8.34 -1.76 -3.51
CA ASP A 47 7.12 -1.89 -4.33
C ASP A 47 7.22 -1.23 -5.72
N ILE A 48 8.28 -1.52 -6.46
CA ILE A 48 8.59 -0.87 -7.74
C ILE A 48 7.46 -1.02 -8.79
N GLN A 49 6.62 -2.05 -8.67
CA GLN A 49 5.47 -2.27 -9.54
C GLN A 49 4.45 -1.11 -9.52
N TRP A 50 4.44 -0.31 -8.47
CA TRP A 50 3.54 0.84 -8.31
C TRP A 50 4.08 2.12 -8.95
N THR A 51 5.27 2.07 -9.55
CA THR A 51 5.83 3.21 -10.28
C THR A 51 5.08 3.48 -11.59
N ASP A 52 5.02 4.75 -11.98
CA ASP A 52 4.38 5.16 -13.22
C ASP A 52 5.18 4.75 -14.47
N ASP A 53 4.51 4.78 -15.63
CA ASP A 53 5.12 4.41 -16.91
C ASP A 53 6.34 5.30 -17.24
N ASP A 54 6.31 6.56 -16.80
CA ASP A 54 7.40 7.52 -16.99
C ASP A 54 8.66 7.09 -16.22
N THR A 55 8.50 6.59 -15.00
CA THR A 55 9.58 6.02 -14.19
C THR A 55 10.13 4.75 -14.81
N TRP A 56 9.27 3.84 -15.27
CA TRP A 56 9.71 2.63 -15.98
C TRP A 56 10.50 2.94 -17.25
N ALA A 57 10.08 3.95 -18.01
CA ALA A 57 10.77 4.38 -19.23
C ALA A 57 12.14 5.02 -18.93
N ALA A 58 12.31 5.66 -17.78
CA ALA A 58 13.57 6.29 -17.39
C ALA A 58 14.62 5.29 -16.85
N LEU A 59 14.19 4.20 -16.22
CA LEU A 59 15.07 3.22 -15.57
C LEU A 59 16.20 2.65 -16.44
N PRO A 60 15.99 2.24 -17.71
CA PRO A 60 17.08 1.77 -18.57
C PRO A 60 18.23 2.77 -18.69
N THR A 61 17.89 4.05 -18.89
CA THR A 61 18.87 5.14 -19.06
C THR A 61 19.63 5.41 -17.77
N LEU A 62 18.93 5.35 -16.62
CA LEU A 62 19.53 5.50 -15.31
C LEU A 62 20.49 4.35 -15.00
N LEU A 63 20.07 3.11 -15.24
CA LEU A 63 20.89 1.92 -15.02
C LEU A 63 22.15 1.91 -15.86
N ASP A 64 22.07 2.31 -17.14
CA ASP A 64 23.27 2.43 -17.98
C ASP A 64 24.24 3.50 -17.47
N ARG A 65 23.72 4.61 -16.94
CA ARG A 65 24.56 5.64 -16.32
C ARG A 65 25.19 5.14 -15.01
N TRP A 66 24.41 4.49 -14.15
CA TRP A 66 24.85 3.99 -12.86
C TRP A 66 25.82 2.82 -12.97
N SER A 67 25.77 2.06 -14.07
CA SER A 67 26.70 0.95 -14.35
C SER A 67 28.19 1.34 -14.39
N ARG A 68 28.50 2.64 -14.46
CA ARG A 68 29.86 3.20 -14.49
C ARG A 68 30.42 3.53 -13.10
N ALA A 69 29.66 3.26 -12.04
CA ALA A 69 30.01 3.53 -10.65
C ALA A 69 29.60 2.32 -9.77
N PRO A 70 30.14 2.19 -8.55
CA PRO A 70 29.77 1.10 -7.62
C PRO A 70 28.37 1.33 -7.03
N ILE A 71 27.34 1.22 -7.88
CA ILE A 71 25.94 1.43 -7.53
C ILE A 71 25.17 0.14 -7.76
N ALA A 72 24.39 -0.30 -6.77
CA ALA A 72 23.44 -1.38 -6.89
C ALA A 72 22.01 -0.85 -6.75
N LEU A 73 21.12 -1.27 -7.66
CA LEU A 73 19.68 -1.04 -7.53
C LEU A 73 19.04 -2.33 -7.01
N ILE A 74 18.32 -2.24 -5.89
CA ILE A 74 17.53 -3.32 -5.31
C ILE A 74 16.06 -2.95 -5.51
N GLY A 75 15.38 -3.66 -6.41
CA GLY A 75 13.95 -3.55 -6.59
C GLY A 75 13.23 -4.64 -5.81
N ILE A 76 12.28 -4.25 -4.96
CA ILE A 76 11.35 -5.17 -4.32
C ILE A 76 10.08 -5.14 -5.16
N VAL A 77 9.60 -6.32 -5.55
CA VAL A 77 8.50 -6.43 -6.50
C VAL A 77 7.61 -7.62 -6.18
N HIS A 78 6.29 -7.42 -6.31
CA HIS A 78 5.35 -8.53 -6.26
C HIS A 78 5.34 -9.29 -7.61
N PRO A 79 5.59 -10.61 -7.63
CA PRO A 79 5.87 -11.36 -8.87
C PRO A 79 4.68 -11.42 -9.84
N THR A 80 3.45 -11.23 -9.36
CA THR A 80 2.23 -11.25 -10.20
C THR A 80 1.77 -9.87 -10.65
N GLU A 81 2.41 -8.80 -10.19
CA GLU A 81 2.01 -7.41 -10.46
C GLU A 81 3.03 -6.69 -11.36
N ILE A 82 3.95 -7.43 -11.99
CA ILE A 82 4.99 -6.87 -12.84
C ILE A 82 4.35 -6.32 -14.13
N PRO A 83 4.37 -4.99 -14.38
CA PRO A 83 3.77 -4.43 -15.57
C PRO A 83 4.58 -4.79 -16.82
N PHE A 84 3.96 -4.69 -18.01
CA PHE A 84 4.62 -5.06 -19.26
C PHE A 84 5.95 -4.30 -19.51
N PRO A 85 6.07 -2.97 -19.26
CA PRO A 85 7.34 -2.25 -19.36
C PRO A 85 8.45 -2.82 -18.48
N ALA A 86 8.11 -3.29 -17.27
CA ALA A 86 9.06 -3.94 -16.37
C ALA A 86 9.56 -5.28 -16.92
N THR A 87 8.76 -5.97 -17.74
CA THR A 87 9.16 -7.22 -18.40
C THR A 87 10.22 -6.99 -19.49
N ASP A 88 10.12 -5.88 -20.24
CA ASP A 88 11.15 -5.49 -21.23
C ASP A 88 12.48 -5.14 -20.53
N LEU A 89 12.42 -4.36 -19.45
CA LEU A 89 13.59 -4.03 -18.65
C LEU A 89 14.22 -5.28 -18.02
N ALA A 90 13.42 -6.16 -17.41
CA ALA A 90 13.91 -7.41 -16.84
C ALA A 90 14.60 -8.29 -17.89
N ARG A 91 14.03 -8.39 -19.10
CA ARG A 91 14.67 -9.10 -20.24
C ARG A 91 15.98 -8.45 -20.65
N TYR A 92 16.04 -7.12 -20.74
CA TYR A 92 17.27 -6.39 -21.04
C TYR A 92 18.38 -6.67 -20.00
N LEU A 93 18.04 -6.58 -18.71
CA LEU A 93 18.99 -6.80 -17.63
C LEU A 93 19.43 -8.25 -17.50
N ALA A 94 18.52 -9.21 -17.72
CA ALA A 94 18.85 -10.63 -17.79
C ALA A 94 19.84 -10.93 -18.92
N ARG A 95 19.59 -10.40 -20.13
CA ARG A 95 20.47 -10.60 -21.30
C ARG A 95 21.86 -10.01 -21.11
N THR A 96 21.98 -8.92 -20.36
CA THR A 96 23.26 -8.25 -20.09
C THR A 96 23.96 -8.79 -18.83
N GLY A 97 23.37 -9.76 -18.12
CA GLY A 97 23.91 -10.31 -16.89
C GLY A 97 23.95 -9.30 -15.73
N ARG A 98 23.11 -8.26 -15.78
CA ARG A 98 23.06 -7.14 -14.83
C ARG A 98 21.93 -7.25 -13.80
N MET A 99 21.27 -8.40 -13.74
CA MET A 99 20.18 -8.65 -12.80
C MET A 99 20.37 -9.99 -12.10
N VAL A 100 20.19 -9.96 -10.78
CA VAL A 100 20.07 -11.15 -9.94
C VAL A 100 18.68 -11.11 -9.34
N VAL A 101 17.92 -12.19 -9.51
CA VAL A 101 16.60 -12.34 -8.91
C VAL A 101 16.73 -13.21 -7.67
N VAL A 102 16.31 -12.69 -6.53
CA VAL A 102 16.26 -13.42 -5.26
C VAL A 102 14.79 -13.72 -4.96
N PRO A 103 14.31 -14.95 -5.24
CA PRO A 103 12.93 -15.29 -4.93
C PRO A 103 12.75 -15.38 -3.41
N LEU A 104 11.77 -14.64 -2.89
CA LEU A 104 11.35 -14.75 -1.49
C LEU A 104 10.19 -15.74 -1.40
N ALA A 105 10.37 -16.78 -0.60
CA ALA A 105 9.31 -17.73 -0.26
C ALA A 105 8.70 -17.37 1.09
N GLY A 106 7.59 -18.03 1.44
CA GLY A 106 7.07 -18.00 2.81
C GLY A 106 8.11 -18.51 3.80
N LEU A 107 7.96 -18.13 5.06
CA LEU A 107 8.77 -18.61 6.17
C LEU A 107 8.74 -20.13 6.23
N PRO A 108 9.90 -20.81 6.28
CA PRO A 108 9.93 -22.25 6.46
C PRO A 108 9.34 -22.64 7.84
N PRO A 109 8.91 -23.90 8.02
CA PRO A 109 8.32 -24.36 9.29
C PRO A 109 9.20 -24.08 10.52
N GLY A 110 10.53 -24.13 10.37
CA GLY A 110 11.49 -23.81 11.43
C GLY A 110 11.37 -22.36 11.90
N ASP A 111 11.34 -21.41 10.98
CA ASP A 111 11.22 -19.98 11.29
C ASP A 111 9.85 -19.65 11.90
N VAL A 112 8.79 -20.35 11.47
CA VAL A 112 7.47 -20.25 12.11
C VAL A 112 7.51 -20.74 13.56
N ALA A 113 8.22 -21.84 13.83
CA ALA A 113 8.40 -22.34 15.19
C ALA A 113 9.25 -21.39 16.05
N GLU A 114 10.28 -20.76 15.49
CA GLU A 114 11.08 -19.73 16.18
C GLU A 114 10.26 -18.49 16.51
N LEU A 115 9.45 -18.01 15.58
CA LEU A 115 8.52 -16.90 15.81
C LEU A 115 7.55 -17.22 16.96
N LEU A 116 6.96 -18.42 16.96
CA LEU A 116 6.06 -18.84 18.03
C LEU A 116 6.78 -19.02 19.36
N ALA A 117 8.00 -19.54 19.36
CA ALA A 117 8.82 -19.68 20.57
C ALA A 117 9.16 -18.31 21.18
N TRP A 118 9.40 -17.30 20.35
CA TRP A 118 9.57 -15.92 20.81
C TRP A 118 8.29 -15.36 21.45
N LEU A 119 7.13 -15.60 20.84
CA LEU A 119 5.83 -15.16 21.37
C LEU A 119 5.46 -15.88 22.68
N THR A 120 5.71 -17.17 22.78
CA THR A 120 5.39 -18.00 23.96
C THR A 120 6.44 -17.89 25.05
N GLY A 121 7.69 -17.53 24.71
CA GLY A 121 8.84 -17.55 25.59
C GLY A 121 9.36 -18.97 25.88
N GLU A 122 9.04 -19.96 25.05
CA GLU A 122 9.51 -21.35 25.22
C GLU A 122 9.56 -22.15 23.91
N HIS A 123 10.40 -23.18 23.89
CA HIS A 123 10.39 -24.23 22.88
C HIS A 123 9.74 -25.49 23.47
N SER A 124 8.50 -25.79 23.08
CA SER A 124 7.78 -26.99 23.52
C SER A 124 7.19 -27.75 22.34
N ALA A 125 6.90 -29.04 22.53
CA ALA A 125 6.34 -29.90 21.47
C ALA A 125 4.98 -29.37 20.95
N ASP A 126 4.20 -28.73 21.83
CA ASP A 126 2.93 -28.10 21.45
C ASP A 126 3.16 -26.89 20.53
N VAL A 127 4.19 -26.08 20.80
CA VAL A 127 4.59 -24.96 19.93
C VAL A 127 5.00 -25.46 18.55
N SER A 128 5.86 -26.48 18.46
CA SER A 128 6.28 -27.04 17.18
C SER A 128 5.10 -27.62 16.38
N ARG A 129 4.21 -28.37 17.03
CA ARG A 129 3.01 -28.93 16.37
C ARG A 129 2.05 -27.84 15.89
N PHE A 130 1.91 -26.76 16.66
CA PHE A 130 1.10 -25.61 16.24
C PHE A 130 1.75 -24.86 15.07
N ALA A 131 3.07 -24.72 15.07
CA ALA A 131 3.85 -24.13 13.98
C ALA A 131 3.60 -24.86 12.65
N ASP A 132 3.65 -26.19 12.65
CA ASP A 132 3.42 -26.99 11.45
C ASP A 132 2.01 -26.78 10.88
N ARG A 133 0.99 -26.74 11.75
CA ARG A 133 -0.40 -26.51 11.35
C ARG A 133 -0.62 -25.09 10.83
N LEU A 134 -0.03 -24.10 11.49
CA LEU A 134 -0.09 -22.71 11.09
C LEU A 134 0.60 -22.51 9.73
N HIS A 135 1.80 -23.06 9.57
CA HIS A 135 2.51 -23.05 8.29
C HIS A 135 1.71 -23.74 7.19
N ALA A 136 1.11 -24.91 7.46
CA ALA A 136 0.28 -25.61 6.48
C ALA A 136 -0.96 -24.79 6.05
N ALA A 137 -1.54 -24.01 6.97
CA ALA A 137 -2.68 -23.15 6.67
C ALA A 137 -2.28 -21.88 5.90
N THR A 138 -1.11 -21.31 6.19
CA THR A 138 -0.71 -19.99 5.66
C THR A 138 0.33 -20.03 4.56
N GLY A 139 0.90 -21.20 4.27
CA GLY A 139 2.04 -21.35 3.35
C GLY A 139 3.29 -20.59 3.81
N GLY A 140 3.40 -20.29 5.11
CA GLY A 140 4.49 -19.49 5.66
C GLY A 140 4.42 -17.99 5.32
N ASN A 141 3.33 -17.50 4.71
CA ASN A 141 3.20 -16.07 4.41
C ASN A 141 3.22 -15.25 5.73
N PRO A 142 4.20 -14.35 5.95
CA PRO A 142 4.36 -13.66 7.23
C PRO A 142 3.13 -12.85 7.65
N LEU A 143 2.52 -12.12 6.71
CA LEU A 143 1.33 -11.31 6.99
C LEU A 143 0.15 -12.21 7.36
N PHE A 144 -0.14 -13.23 6.55
CA PHE A 144 -1.27 -14.13 6.83
C PHE A 144 -1.08 -14.92 8.14
N LEU A 145 0.16 -15.29 8.46
CA LEU A 145 0.51 -15.92 9.73
C LEU A 145 0.19 -14.99 10.91
N LEU A 146 0.68 -13.75 10.89
CA LEU A 146 0.42 -12.79 11.96
C LEU A 146 -1.07 -12.46 12.10
N GLU A 147 -1.78 -12.32 10.99
CA GLU A 147 -3.22 -12.07 10.98
C GLU A 147 -4.03 -13.25 11.51
N THR A 148 -3.62 -14.47 11.18
CA THR A 148 -4.21 -15.69 11.74
C THR A 148 -3.98 -15.76 13.24
N LEU A 149 -2.76 -15.48 13.71
CA LEU A 149 -2.45 -15.43 15.15
C LEU A 149 -3.27 -14.39 15.89
N ARG A 150 -3.37 -13.17 15.36
CA ARG A 150 -4.20 -12.09 15.90
C ARG A 150 -5.67 -12.54 16.00
N THR A 151 -6.22 -13.09 14.92
CA THR A 151 -7.59 -13.64 14.87
C THR A 151 -7.83 -14.71 15.95
N LEU A 152 -6.83 -15.52 16.27
CA LEU A 152 -6.98 -16.60 17.25
C LEU A 152 -6.84 -16.15 18.71
N VAL A 153 -6.22 -14.99 18.98
CA VAL A 153 -5.97 -14.47 20.34
C VAL A 153 -6.79 -13.20 20.67
N GLU A 154 -7.46 -12.60 19.68
CA GLU A 154 -8.35 -11.44 19.84
C GLU A 154 -9.67 -11.80 20.54
N PRO A 155 -9.64 -11.88 21.88
CA PRO A 155 -10.18 -10.75 22.64
C PRO A 155 -9.14 -9.85 23.31
N LYS A 156 -7.83 -10.14 23.22
CA LYS A 156 -6.78 -9.36 23.89
C LYS A 156 -5.96 -8.52 22.91
N PHE A 157 -5.98 -7.19 23.08
CA PHE A 157 -5.14 -6.26 22.32
C PHE A 157 -3.64 -6.39 22.62
N CYS A 158 -3.28 -6.87 23.82
CA CYS A 158 -1.90 -7.18 24.22
C CYS A 158 -1.80 -8.61 24.77
N PRO A 159 -1.71 -9.62 23.89
CA PRO A 159 -1.49 -11.01 24.29
C PRO A 159 -0.23 -11.15 25.13
N GLN A 160 -0.32 -11.90 26.23
CA GLN A 160 0.85 -12.26 27.04
C GLN A 160 1.43 -13.59 26.57
N PRO A 161 2.69 -13.93 26.91
CA PRO A 161 3.28 -15.23 26.56
C PRO A 161 2.41 -16.44 26.97
N ALA A 162 1.67 -16.34 28.08
CA ALA A 162 0.73 -17.36 28.52
C ALA A 162 -0.47 -17.56 27.57
N ASP A 163 -0.92 -16.52 26.88
CA ASP A 163 -2.02 -16.59 25.92
C ASP A 163 -1.60 -17.36 24.66
N TRP A 164 -0.38 -17.11 24.19
CA TRP A 164 0.21 -17.84 23.08
C TRP A 164 0.44 -19.31 23.41
N ARG A 165 0.93 -19.61 24.63
CA ARG A 165 1.05 -21.00 25.10
C ARG A 165 -0.30 -21.71 25.11
N ALA A 166 -1.33 -21.06 25.65
CA ALA A 166 -2.68 -21.60 25.68
C ALA A 166 -3.23 -21.87 24.26
N LEU A 167 -2.96 -20.98 23.30
CA LEU A 167 -3.32 -21.20 21.91
C LEU A 167 -2.59 -22.40 21.30
N CYS A 168 -1.26 -22.51 21.49
CA CYS A 168 -0.46 -23.60 20.93
C CYS A 168 -0.88 -24.98 21.48
N ALA A 169 -1.34 -25.04 22.74
CA ALA A 169 -1.84 -26.26 23.35
C ALA A 169 -3.18 -26.75 22.75
N ARG A 170 -3.90 -25.93 21.97
CA ARG A 170 -5.20 -26.31 21.40
C ARG A 170 -5.07 -27.22 20.19
N HIS A 171 -5.76 -28.35 20.25
CA HIS A 171 -5.85 -29.30 19.13
C HIS A 171 -6.96 -28.94 18.13
N ASP A 172 -8.01 -28.23 18.56
CA ASP A 172 -9.24 -27.98 17.77
C ASP A 172 -9.30 -26.62 17.05
N VAL A 173 -8.16 -26.01 16.77
CA VAL A 173 -8.12 -24.70 16.12
C VAL A 173 -8.53 -24.79 14.65
N SER A 174 -9.58 -24.04 14.28
CA SER A 174 -9.94 -23.76 12.89
C SER A 174 -9.14 -22.54 12.41
N PHE A 175 -8.33 -22.74 11.39
CA PHE A 175 -7.59 -21.65 10.74
C PHE A 175 -8.45 -21.01 9.64
N PRO A 176 -8.29 -19.70 9.39
CA PRO A 176 -8.84 -19.07 8.20
C PRO A 176 -8.26 -19.72 6.92
N THR A 177 -9.01 -19.70 5.83
CA THR A 177 -8.60 -20.23 4.52
C THR A 177 -7.66 -19.30 3.78
N ASP A 178 -7.76 -18.01 4.04
CA ASP A 178 -7.01 -16.95 3.38
C ASP A 178 -7.00 -15.68 4.27
N LEU A 179 -6.22 -14.68 3.82
CA LEU A 179 -6.10 -13.39 4.47
C LEU A 179 -7.44 -12.65 4.57
N ASP A 180 -8.29 -12.76 3.55
CA ASP A 180 -9.57 -12.05 3.49
C ASP A 180 -10.51 -12.55 4.59
N GLN A 181 -10.57 -13.87 4.77
CA GLN A 181 -11.33 -14.49 5.84
C GLN A 181 -10.76 -14.13 7.23
N ALA A 182 -9.43 -14.11 7.39
CA ALA A 182 -8.80 -13.71 8.65
C ALA A 182 -9.21 -12.27 9.02
N VAL A 183 -9.02 -11.32 8.11
CA VAL A 183 -9.37 -9.90 8.33
C VAL A 183 -10.87 -9.73 8.59
N ALA A 184 -11.73 -10.41 7.83
CA ALA A 184 -13.18 -10.36 8.02
C ALA A 184 -13.62 -10.88 9.39
N GLN A 185 -13.03 -11.97 9.88
CA GLN A 185 -13.32 -12.51 11.21
C GLN A 185 -12.91 -11.55 12.33
N ARG A 186 -11.76 -10.87 12.20
CA ARG A 186 -11.31 -9.85 13.16
C ARG A 186 -12.27 -8.67 13.23
N LEU A 187 -12.60 -8.10 12.07
CA LEU A 187 -13.54 -6.99 11.96
C LEU A 187 -14.93 -7.34 12.54
N ALA A 188 -15.43 -8.55 12.26
CA ALA A 188 -16.72 -9.01 12.79
C ALA A 188 -16.75 -9.03 14.33
N ARG A 189 -15.62 -9.34 14.99
CA ARG A 189 -15.51 -9.34 16.46
C ARG A 189 -15.44 -7.95 17.06
N TRP A 190 -14.84 -6.99 16.37
CA TRP A 190 -14.80 -5.58 16.79
C TRP A 190 -16.12 -4.86 16.58
N GLY A 191 -17.05 -5.49 15.87
CA GLY A 191 -18.41 -5.04 15.72
C GLY A 191 -18.63 -4.09 14.53
N PRO A 192 -19.89 -3.71 14.29
CA PRO A 192 -20.30 -3.11 13.02
C PRO A 192 -19.74 -1.70 12.81
N ALA A 193 -19.35 -0.98 13.88
CA ALA A 193 -18.71 0.33 13.74
C ALA A 193 -17.29 0.20 13.17
N ALA A 194 -16.51 -0.77 13.66
CA ALA A 194 -15.17 -1.07 13.16
C ALA A 194 -15.21 -1.54 11.70
N VAL A 195 -16.15 -2.43 11.36
CA VAL A 195 -16.40 -2.88 9.97
C VAL A 195 -16.64 -1.67 9.06
N ARG A 196 -17.64 -0.83 9.38
CA ARG A 196 -17.98 0.33 8.55
C ARG A 196 -16.84 1.33 8.40
N LEU A 197 -16.02 1.50 9.44
CA LEU A 197 -14.88 2.42 9.39
C LEU A 197 -13.76 1.85 8.53
N ALA A 198 -13.46 0.55 8.66
CA ALA A 198 -12.49 -0.13 7.81
C ALA A 198 -12.91 -0.11 6.34
N GLU A 199 -14.19 -0.35 6.03
CA GLU A 199 -14.72 -0.22 4.67
C GLU A 199 -14.54 1.19 4.10
N LEU A 200 -14.85 2.22 4.89
CA LEU A 200 -14.68 3.61 4.49
C LEU A 200 -13.19 3.94 4.25
N LEU A 201 -12.32 3.55 5.18
CA LEU A 201 -10.88 3.72 5.04
C LEU A 201 -10.37 3.01 3.79
N ALA A 202 -10.82 1.80 3.49
CA ALA A 202 -10.33 1.03 2.34
C ALA A 202 -10.65 1.71 0.99
N VAL A 203 -11.72 2.51 0.96
CA VAL A 203 -12.15 3.28 -0.20
C VAL A 203 -11.50 4.67 -0.23
N ALA A 204 -11.26 5.30 0.92
CA ALA A 204 -10.80 6.68 1.02
C ALA A 204 -9.40 6.91 0.41
N VAL A 205 -9.07 8.18 0.19
CA VAL A 205 -7.70 8.61 -0.16
C VAL A 205 -6.80 8.39 1.06
N HIS A 206 -5.57 7.93 0.81
CA HIS A 206 -4.58 7.67 1.85
C HIS A 206 -3.37 8.60 1.70
N PRO A 207 -2.79 9.08 2.82
CA PRO A 207 -3.30 9.00 4.20
C PRO A 207 -4.64 9.73 4.38
N CYS A 208 -5.50 9.22 5.28
CA CYS A 208 -6.87 9.72 5.45
C CYS A 208 -7.01 10.54 6.73
N SER A 209 -7.43 11.80 6.59
CA SER A 209 -7.66 12.67 7.76
C SER A 209 -8.89 12.24 8.57
N ARG A 210 -8.86 12.48 9.88
CA ARG A 210 -10.04 12.31 10.75
C ARG A 210 -11.23 13.12 10.30
N THR A 211 -11.00 14.32 9.77
CA THR A 211 -12.04 15.25 9.30
C THR A 211 -12.82 14.62 8.14
N LEU A 212 -12.11 14.03 7.16
CA LEU A 212 -12.75 13.34 6.04
C LEU A 212 -13.57 12.13 6.52
N LEU A 213 -13.03 11.35 7.45
CA LEU A 213 -13.74 10.19 8.03
C LEU A 213 -15.02 10.60 8.79
N ALA A 214 -14.98 11.72 9.51
CA ALA A 214 -16.13 12.25 10.23
C ALA A 214 -17.19 12.83 9.28
N GLN A 215 -16.76 13.49 8.21
CA GLN A 215 -17.65 14.07 7.20
C GLN A 215 -18.34 12.99 6.36
N VAL A 216 -17.58 11.98 5.93
CA VAL A 216 -18.09 10.93 5.05
C VAL A 216 -18.80 9.84 5.84
N GLY A 217 -18.30 9.46 7.01
CA GLY A 217 -18.76 8.28 7.76
C GLY A 217 -20.11 8.46 8.45
N PRO A 218 -20.86 7.37 8.69
CA PRO A 218 -22.13 7.42 9.43
C PRO A 218 -21.89 7.41 10.96
N PHE A 219 -20.92 8.16 11.44
CA PHE A 219 -20.47 8.12 12.84
C PHE A 219 -20.73 9.45 13.52
N ASP A 220 -21.18 9.41 14.77
CA ASP A 220 -21.01 10.55 15.66
C ASP A 220 -19.52 10.63 16.11
N PRO A 221 -19.06 11.79 16.62
CA PRO A 221 -17.66 11.95 17.01
C PRO A 221 -17.17 10.92 18.03
N PRO A 222 -17.93 10.55 19.09
CA PRO A 222 -17.51 9.51 20.03
C PRO A 222 -17.37 8.13 19.38
N ALA A 223 -18.33 7.69 18.56
CA ALA A 223 -18.27 6.37 17.91
C ALA A 223 -17.14 6.29 16.90
N LEU A 224 -16.85 7.39 16.18
CA LEU A 224 -15.69 7.46 15.29
C LEU A 224 -14.39 7.23 16.06
N MET A 225 -14.20 7.93 17.19
CA MET A 225 -13.00 7.79 18.00
C MET A 225 -12.87 6.38 18.58
N THR A 226 -13.96 5.79 19.09
CA THR A 226 -13.93 4.39 19.56
C THR A 226 -13.57 3.41 18.44
N ALA A 227 -14.13 3.59 17.25
CA ALA A 227 -13.82 2.73 16.11
C ALA A 227 -12.35 2.90 15.66
N LEU A 228 -11.85 4.14 15.58
CA LEU A 228 -10.44 4.42 15.27
C LEU A 228 -9.51 3.77 16.30
N SER A 229 -9.75 3.97 17.60
CA SER A 229 -8.98 3.33 18.67
C SER A 229 -9.01 1.80 18.59
N THR A 230 -10.14 1.23 18.17
CA THR A 230 -10.27 -0.23 18.00
C THR A 230 -9.42 -0.73 16.84
N LEU A 231 -9.48 -0.04 15.68
CA LEU A 231 -8.70 -0.42 14.50
C LEU A 231 -7.18 -0.23 14.72
N THR A 232 -6.78 0.82 15.45
CA THR A 232 -5.37 1.10 15.75
C THR A 232 -4.81 0.18 16.82
N ALA A 233 -5.54 -0.06 17.92
CA ALA A 233 -5.12 -1.03 18.92
C ALA A 233 -5.07 -2.46 18.35
N GLY A 234 -5.94 -2.77 17.39
CA GLY A 234 -5.90 -4.02 16.62
C GLY A 234 -4.80 -4.07 15.56
N GLY A 235 -4.07 -2.99 15.30
CA GLY A 235 -3.01 -2.97 14.29
C GLY A 235 -3.50 -3.20 12.86
N LEU A 236 -4.79 -2.97 12.57
CA LEU A 236 -5.30 -2.93 11.20
C LEU A 236 -4.96 -1.59 10.53
N VAL A 237 -4.98 -0.53 11.34
CA VAL A 237 -4.76 0.87 10.94
C VAL A 237 -3.65 1.47 11.81
N GLU A 238 -2.84 2.35 11.24
CA GLU A 238 -1.85 3.15 11.96
C GLU A 238 -2.25 4.63 11.91
N GLU A 239 -1.92 5.36 12.98
CA GLU A 239 -2.03 6.81 13.01
C GLU A 239 -0.64 7.43 12.77
N ARG A 240 -0.52 8.25 11.74
CA ARG A 240 0.70 8.96 11.34
C ARG A 240 0.37 10.44 11.19
N ASP A 241 0.96 11.29 12.02
CA ASP A 241 0.74 12.76 12.02
C ASP A 241 -0.74 13.19 12.09
N GLY A 242 -1.59 12.40 12.78
CA GLY A 242 -3.02 12.64 12.91
C GLY A 242 -3.87 12.16 11.73
N GLU A 243 -3.27 11.45 10.79
CA GLU A 243 -3.94 10.78 9.67
C GLU A 243 -3.87 9.26 9.81
N TYR A 244 -4.78 8.58 9.13
CA TYR A 244 -4.98 7.14 9.27
C TYR A 244 -4.66 6.42 7.96
N VAL A 245 -3.83 5.38 8.06
CA VAL A 245 -3.45 4.49 6.97
C VAL A 245 -3.63 3.04 7.39
N PHE A 246 -3.86 2.14 6.45
CA PHE A 246 -3.74 0.71 6.77
C PHE A 246 -2.29 0.39 7.13
N ALA A 247 -2.10 -0.52 8.09
CA ALA A 247 -0.76 -1.01 8.42
C ALA A 247 -0.08 -1.71 7.23
N HIS A 248 -0.88 -2.23 6.28
CA HIS A 248 -0.39 -2.84 5.04
C HIS A 248 -1.46 -2.79 3.93
N ASP A 249 -1.05 -2.57 2.69
CA ASP A 249 -1.93 -2.57 1.52
C ASP A 249 -2.69 -3.87 1.26
N ALA A 250 -2.13 -5.03 1.66
CA ALA A 250 -2.83 -6.31 1.57
C ALA A 250 -4.02 -6.37 2.54
N LEU A 251 -3.95 -5.72 3.71
CA LEU A 251 -5.07 -5.60 4.65
C LEU A 251 -6.15 -4.68 4.07
N ARG A 252 -5.75 -3.54 3.50
CA ARG A 252 -6.65 -2.65 2.77
C ARG A 252 -7.39 -3.41 1.67
N SER A 253 -6.65 -4.16 0.86
CA SER A 253 -7.19 -4.94 -0.27
C SER A 253 -8.15 -6.03 0.19
N ALA A 254 -7.83 -6.73 1.28
CA ALA A 254 -8.71 -7.71 1.90
C ALA A 254 -10.04 -7.09 2.34
N VAL A 255 -10.00 -5.92 3.00
CA VAL A 255 -11.22 -5.18 3.38
C VAL A 255 -11.97 -4.72 2.13
N TYR A 256 -11.29 -4.14 1.14
CA TYR A 256 -11.90 -3.64 -0.09
C TYR A 256 -12.63 -4.72 -0.89
N ARG A 257 -12.04 -5.93 -1.00
CA ARG A 257 -12.68 -7.08 -1.67
C ARG A 257 -13.92 -7.60 -0.94
N ALA A 258 -13.98 -7.44 0.38
CA ALA A 258 -15.13 -7.83 1.18
C ALA A 258 -16.34 -6.88 1.01
N ILE A 259 -16.12 -5.67 0.48
CA ILE A 259 -17.19 -4.70 0.24
C ILE A 259 -18.04 -5.14 -0.96
N SER A 260 -19.37 -5.23 -0.78
CA SER A 260 -20.25 -5.52 -1.91
C SER A 260 -20.15 -4.43 -3.00
N PRO A 261 -20.27 -4.76 -4.29
CA PRO A 261 -20.12 -3.78 -5.36
C PRO A 261 -21.00 -2.54 -5.20
N ASP A 262 -22.27 -2.72 -4.81
CA ASP A 262 -23.21 -1.61 -4.59
C ASP A 262 -22.77 -0.70 -3.44
N ARG A 263 -22.28 -1.30 -2.35
CA ARG A 263 -21.76 -0.57 -1.19
C ARG A 263 -20.49 0.19 -1.55
N ARG A 264 -19.61 -0.42 -2.34
CA ARG A 264 -18.37 0.16 -2.83
C ARG A 264 -18.64 1.39 -3.69
N ARG A 265 -19.55 1.29 -4.67
CA ARG A 265 -19.98 2.43 -5.49
C ARG A 265 -20.51 3.58 -4.64
N ALA A 266 -21.36 3.27 -3.64
CA ALA A 266 -21.91 4.28 -2.74
C ALA A 266 -20.83 4.94 -1.86
N LEU A 267 -19.83 4.20 -1.38
CA LEU A 267 -18.71 4.75 -0.63
C LEU A 267 -17.83 5.64 -1.49
N HIS A 268 -17.44 5.20 -2.70
CA HIS A 268 -16.65 6.02 -3.62
C HIS A 268 -17.37 7.33 -3.95
N ARG A 269 -18.68 7.27 -4.16
CA ARG A 269 -19.50 8.46 -4.38
C ARG A 269 -19.43 9.44 -3.22
N ARG A 270 -19.65 8.96 -1.98
CA ARG A 270 -19.63 9.81 -0.78
C ARG A 270 -18.25 10.41 -0.52
N VAL A 271 -17.18 9.64 -0.74
CA VAL A 271 -15.81 10.16 -0.63
C VAL A 271 -15.58 11.25 -1.69
N ALA A 272 -15.96 11.02 -2.95
CA ALA A 272 -15.82 12.02 -3.99
C ALA A 272 -16.58 13.31 -3.66
N ASP A 273 -17.84 13.20 -3.25
CA ASP A 273 -18.67 14.36 -2.93
C ASP A 273 -18.07 15.18 -1.77
N ALA A 274 -17.44 14.54 -0.77
CA ALA A 274 -16.73 15.22 0.30
C ALA A 274 -15.41 15.87 -0.16
N LEU A 275 -14.63 15.19 -1.00
CA LEU A 275 -13.36 15.72 -1.53
C LEU A 275 -13.56 16.95 -2.43
N VAL A 276 -14.71 17.07 -3.10
CA VAL A 276 -15.04 18.25 -3.91
C VAL A 276 -15.17 19.52 -3.06
N GLU A 277 -15.50 19.39 -1.77
CA GLU A 277 -15.61 20.53 -0.85
C GLU A 277 -14.25 21.09 -0.44
N ASP A 278 -13.14 20.35 -0.68
CA ASP A 278 -11.79 20.84 -0.43
C ASP A 278 -11.42 21.97 -1.42
N PRO A 279 -11.05 23.18 -0.95
CA PRO A 279 -10.67 24.29 -1.81
C PRO A 279 -9.51 23.99 -2.77
N THR A 280 -8.65 23.02 -2.41
CA THR A 280 -7.48 22.63 -3.20
C THR A 280 -7.80 21.58 -4.26
N ALA A 281 -9.00 20.97 -4.23
CA ALA A 281 -9.38 19.86 -5.09
C ALA A 281 -9.19 20.15 -6.58
N ALA A 282 -9.56 21.37 -7.02
CA ALA A 282 -9.52 21.75 -8.43
C ALA A 282 -8.10 21.98 -8.99
N SER A 283 -7.11 22.19 -8.13
CA SER A 283 -5.75 22.60 -8.53
C SER A 283 -4.65 21.68 -8.01
N GLY A 284 -5.01 20.64 -7.26
CA GLY A 284 -4.08 19.75 -6.58
C GLY A 284 -4.17 18.29 -7.04
N PRO A 285 -3.46 17.39 -6.34
CA PRO A 285 -3.45 15.95 -6.64
C PRO A 285 -4.84 15.31 -6.51
N LEU A 286 -5.69 15.86 -5.64
CA LEU A 286 -7.07 15.41 -5.44
C LEU A 286 -7.92 15.40 -6.73
N ALA A 287 -7.56 16.19 -7.74
CA ALA A 287 -8.25 16.14 -9.03
C ALA A 287 -8.13 14.75 -9.68
N VAL A 288 -6.99 14.08 -9.52
CA VAL A 288 -6.74 12.72 -10.01
C VAL A 288 -7.56 11.70 -9.22
N ASP A 289 -7.54 11.82 -7.88
CA ASP A 289 -8.31 10.94 -7.00
C ASP A 289 -9.82 11.02 -7.28
N LEU A 290 -10.34 12.23 -7.47
CA LEU A 290 -11.74 12.48 -7.79
C LEU A 290 -12.18 11.78 -9.08
N VAL A 291 -11.32 11.73 -10.11
CA VAL A 291 -11.61 10.96 -11.33
C VAL A 291 -11.80 9.48 -11.00
N GLY A 292 -10.85 8.89 -10.27
CA GLY A 292 -10.91 7.49 -9.86
C GLY A 292 -12.17 7.17 -9.05
N HIS A 293 -12.48 8.00 -8.03
CA HIS A 293 -13.69 7.81 -7.22
C HIS A 293 -14.98 7.93 -8.02
N TYR A 294 -15.09 8.90 -8.95
CA TYR A 294 -16.31 9.01 -9.75
C TYR A 294 -16.45 7.87 -10.76
N LEU A 295 -15.35 7.35 -11.32
CA LEU A 295 -15.39 6.16 -12.18
C LEU A 295 -15.85 4.93 -11.40
N GLU A 296 -15.24 4.65 -10.24
CA GLU A 296 -15.67 3.54 -9.36
C GLU A 296 -17.11 3.71 -8.85
N ALA A 297 -17.61 4.94 -8.73
CA ALA A 297 -19.01 5.21 -8.40
C ALA A 297 -19.99 5.05 -9.59
N GLY A 298 -19.50 4.82 -10.81
CA GLY A 298 -20.32 4.83 -12.05
C GLY A 298 -20.80 6.22 -12.46
N ALA A 299 -20.21 7.28 -11.91
CA ALA A 299 -20.56 8.68 -12.13
C ALA A 299 -19.71 9.30 -13.24
N HIS A 300 -19.80 8.72 -14.45
CA HIS A 300 -18.94 9.08 -15.59
C HIS A 300 -18.97 10.57 -15.96
N ALA A 301 -20.13 11.23 -15.88
CA ALA A 301 -20.25 12.65 -16.18
C ALA A 301 -19.42 13.53 -15.22
N GLN A 302 -19.43 13.21 -13.92
CA GLN A 302 -18.59 13.89 -12.93
C GLN A 302 -17.11 13.56 -13.16
N ALA A 303 -16.77 12.30 -13.45
CA ALA A 303 -15.40 11.91 -13.77
C ALA A 303 -14.83 12.75 -14.92
N GLN A 304 -15.59 12.96 -16.01
CA GLN A 304 -15.16 13.80 -17.13
C GLN A 304 -14.88 15.26 -16.77
N VAL A 305 -15.71 15.83 -15.88
CA VAL A 305 -15.53 17.22 -15.42
C VAL A 305 -14.21 17.36 -14.67
N TRP A 306 -13.88 16.38 -13.83
CA TRP A 306 -12.64 16.36 -13.06
C TRP A 306 -11.42 15.95 -13.88
N ALA A 307 -11.61 15.10 -14.91
CA ALA A 307 -10.54 14.60 -15.76
C ALA A 307 -9.77 15.70 -16.49
N ARG A 308 -10.44 16.79 -16.91
CA ARG A 308 -9.75 17.98 -17.46
C ARG A 308 -8.82 18.63 -16.44
N ARG A 309 -9.30 18.83 -15.21
CA ARG A 309 -8.49 19.42 -14.12
C ARG A 309 -7.33 18.52 -13.72
N ALA A 310 -7.56 17.21 -13.70
CA ALA A 310 -6.53 16.21 -13.47
C ALA A 310 -5.45 16.23 -14.56
N ALA A 311 -5.83 16.36 -15.84
CA ALA A 311 -4.90 16.46 -16.95
C ALA A 311 -4.04 17.74 -16.88
N ASP A 312 -4.66 18.89 -16.56
CA ASP A 312 -3.96 20.16 -16.40
C ASP A 312 -3.00 20.13 -15.20
N TYR A 313 -3.43 19.55 -14.07
CA TYR A 313 -2.60 19.35 -12.90
C TYR A 313 -1.41 18.43 -13.21
N ALA A 314 -1.67 17.24 -13.75
CA ALA A 314 -0.66 16.25 -14.10
C ALA A 314 0.37 16.81 -15.09
N SER A 315 -0.07 17.59 -16.09
CA SER A 315 0.82 18.27 -17.03
C SER A 315 1.74 19.28 -16.33
N ARG A 316 1.20 20.05 -15.36
CA ARG A 316 1.98 21.05 -14.60
C ARG A 316 3.03 20.42 -13.69
N VAL A 317 2.73 19.25 -13.12
CA VAL A 317 3.68 18.50 -12.27
C VAL A 317 4.55 17.52 -13.07
N GLY A 318 4.43 17.52 -14.40
CA GLY A 318 5.18 16.68 -15.35
C GLY A 318 4.99 15.18 -15.16
N ALA A 319 3.73 14.77 -15.00
CA ALA A 319 3.29 13.37 -15.08
C ALA A 319 2.53 13.13 -16.40
N PRO A 320 3.21 13.08 -17.56
CA PRO A 320 2.58 13.02 -18.87
C PRO A 320 1.72 11.77 -19.09
N ALA A 321 2.08 10.61 -18.52
CA ALA A 321 1.23 9.41 -18.61
C ALA A 321 -0.12 9.61 -17.90
N VAL A 322 -0.09 10.17 -16.69
CA VAL A 322 -1.31 10.52 -15.92
C VAL A 322 -2.12 11.58 -16.66
N ALA A 323 -1.45 12.59 -17.24
CA ALA A 323 -2.11 13.64 -18.00
C ALA A 323 -2.82 13.10 -19.26
N ALA A 324 -2.15 12.23 -20.01
CA ALA A 324 -2.72 11.60 -21.20
C ALA A 324 -3.93 10.74 -20.86
N ARG A 325 -3.85 9.96 -19.78
CA ARG A 325 -4.97 9.13 -19.29
C ARG A 325 -6.16 9.97 -18.86
N ALA A 326 -5.91 11.03 -18.10
CA ALA A 326 -6.96 11.95 -17.68
C ALA A 326 -7.58 12.68 -18.88
N ALA A 327 -6.78 13.07 -19.88
CA ALA A 327 -7.27 13.66 -21.11
C ALA A 327 -8.15 12.68 -21.91
N ASP A 328 -7.78 11.40 -21.98
CA ASP A 328 -8.60 10.38 -22.63
C ASP A 328 -9.96 10.21 -21.93
N ILE A 329 -9.98 10.11 -20.59
CA ILE A 329 -11.23 10.06 -19.82
C ILE A 329 -12.09 11.31 -20.06
N ALA A 330 -11.47 12.49 -20.15
CA ALA A 330 -12.18 13.74 -20.44
C ALA A 330 -12.84 13.76 -21.82
N LEU A 331 -12.27 13.05 -22.80
CA LEU A 331 -12.77 12.94 -24.17
C LEU A 331 -13.74 11.75 -24.34
N ASN A 332 -13.53 10.66 -23.61
CA ASN A 332 -14.20 9.37 -23.75
C ASN A 332 -14.77 8.88 -22.38
N PRO A 333 -16.07 9.06 -22.10
CA PRO A 333 -16.65 8.74 -20.79
C PRO A 333 -16.72 7.24 -20.46
N GLN A 334 -16.54 6.38 -21.46
CA GLN A 334 -16.77 4.93 -21.38
C GLN A 334 -15.47 4.12 -21.20
N ALA A 335 -14.31 4.76 -21.02
CA ALA A 335 -13.08 4.04 -20.74
C ALA A 335 -13.22 3.30 -19.40
N GLU A 336 -13.15 1.96 -19.45
CA GLU A 336 -13.18 1.12 -18.25
C GLU A 336 -12.03 1.52 -17.29
N PRO A 337 -12.26 1.52 -15.96
CA PRO A 337 -11.18 1.71 -15.02
C PRO A 337 -10.13 0.59 -15.22
N PRO A 338 -8.82 0.87 -15.06
CA PRO A 338 -7.84 -0.21 -14.99
C PRO A 338 -8.21 -1.18 -13.88
N CYS A 339 -8.00 -2.48 -14.11
CA CYS A 339 -7.96 -3.45 -13.03
C CYS A 339 -6.92 -2.98 -12.01
N VAL A 340 -7.39 -2.71 -10.79
CA VAL A 340 -6.57 -2.59 -9.57
C VAL A 340 -6.00 -3.96 -9.25
#